data_AF-A0A5B9Q4X5-F1
#
_entry.id   AF-A0A5B9Q4X5-F1
#
_cell.length_a   1.000
_cell.length_b   1.000
_cell.length_c   1.000
_cell.angle_alpha   90.00
_cell.angle_beta   90.00
_cell.angle_gamma   90.00
#
_symmetry.space_group_name_H-M   'P 1'
#
loop_
_entity.id
_entity.type
_entity.pdbx_description
1 polymer ?
#
loop_
_entity_poly.entity_id
_entity_poly.type
_entity_poly.pdbx_seq_one_letter_code
_entity_poly.pdbx_strand_id
1 'polypeptide(L)'
;MNRNLFPTAGACLLLLFAIGCSPTIRMPKLLHPGTAAYQRYNAELFDPYPQNDMGPKIDGGRPIDYQYPINQVERARQPMPVGPWRMGSRY
;
A
#
# COMPACT_ATOMS: atom_id res chain seq x y z
N MET A 1 26.81 1.84 -39.68
CA MET A 1 26.43 2.26 -38.30
C MET A 1 25.30 3.26 -38.39
N ASN A 2 24.11 2.92 -37.86
CA ASN A 2 22.93 3.79 -37.89
C ASN A 2 23.03 4.87 -36.81
N ARG A 3 23.33 6.11 -37.22
CA ARG A 3 23.48 7.27 -36.31
C ARG A 3 22.19 7.65 -35.56
N ASN A 4 21.06 7.11 -35.98
CA ASN A 4 19.73 7.38 -35.40
C ASN A 4 19.38 6.45 -34.23
N LEU A 5 20.20 5.44 -33.91
CA LEU A 5 19.90 4.44 -32.88
C LEU A 5 20.01 5.00 -31.45
N PHE A 6 20.92 5.95 -31.22
CA PHE A 6 21.13 6.59 -29.92
C PHE A 6 20.00 7.53 -29.50
N PRO A 7 19.51 8.46 -30.34
CA PRO A 7 18.41 9.35 -29.93
C PRO A 7 17.07 8.62 -29.75
N THR A 8 16.81 7.57 -30.55
CA THR A 8 15.58 6.77 -30.40
C THR A 8 15.58 5.96 -29.11
N ALA A 9 16.70 5.34 -28.74
CA ALA A 9 16.84 4.65 -27.47
C ALA A 9 16.63 5.60 -26.27
N GLY A 10 17.17 6.82 -26.33
CA GLY A 10 16.96 7.84 -25.31
C GLY A 10 15.49 8.29 -25.19
N ALA A 11 14.81 8.49 -26.31
CA ALA A 11 13.39 8.85 -26.33
C ALA A 11 12.49 7.74 -25.78
N CYS A 12 12.76 6.48 -26.14
CA CYS A 12 12.03 5.33 -25.60
C CYS A 12 12.22 5.19 -24.08
N LEU A 13 13.43 5.41 -23.57
CA LEU A 13 13.70 5.33 -22.14
C LEU A 13 12.94 6.41 -21.34
N LEU A 14 12.89 7.64 -21.85
CA LEU A 14 12.14 8.74 -21.23
C LEU A 14 10.64 8.46 -21.15
N LEU A 15 10.05 7.86 -22.18
CA LEU A 15 8.64 7.49 -22.21
C LEU A 15 8.27 6.44 -21.14
N LEU A 16 9.19 5.52 -20.81
CA LEU A 16 8.99 4.52 -19.76
C LEU A 16 8.94 5.14 -18.34
N PHE A 17 9.62 6.26 -18.11
CA PHE A 17 9.56 6.95 -16.82
C PHE A 17 8.28 7.78 -16.65
N ALA A 18 7.61 8.16 -17.74
CA ALA A 18 6.40 8.98 -17.69
C ALA A 18 5.12 8.19 -17.35
N ILE A 19 5.10 6.87 -17.54
CA ILE A 19 3.93 6.01 -17.32
C ILE A 19 3.74 5.54 -15.87
N GLY A 20 4.69 5.80 -14.97
CA GLY A 20 4.69 5.29 -13.59
C GLY A 20 4.11 6.22 -12.51
N CYS A 21 3.88 7.49 -12.83
CA CYS A 21 3.44 8.47 -11.83
C CYS A 21 1.91 8.49 -11.74
N SER A 22 1.32 7.67 -10.86
CA SER A 22 -0.12 7.64 -10.62
C SER A 22 -0.49 8.34 -9.31
N PRO A 23 -1.47 9.28 -9.30
CA PRO A 23 -1.99 9.86 -8.07
C PRO A 23 -2.75 8.85 -7.19
N THR A 24 -3.02 7.64 -7.70
CA THR A 24 -3.70 6.58 -6.94
C THR A 24 -2.75 5.73 -6.10
N ILE A 25 -1.44 5.77 -6.34
CA ILE A 25 -0.45 4.99 -5.60
C ILE A 25 0.07 5.83 -4.43
N ARG A 26 -0.17 5.37 -3.19
CA ARG A 26 0.40 6.02 -1.99
C ARG A 26 1.85 5.59 -1.81
N MET A 27 2.80 6.53 -1.89
CA MET A 27 4.20 6.27 -1.54
C MET A 27 4.39 6.31 -0.01
N PRO A 28 5.22 5.40 0.56
CA PRO A 28 5.54 5.45 1.98
C PRO A 28 6.36 6.72 2.29
N LYS A 29 6.04 7.37 3.41
CA LYS A 29 6.87 8.45 3.96
C LYS A 29 8.08 7.83 4.65
N LEU A 30 9.22 7.80 3.96
CA LEU A 30 10.46 7.25 4.50
C LEU A 30 11.02 8.09 5.64
N LEU A 31 10.85 9.41 5.58
CA LEU A 31 11.24 10.35 6.63
C LEU A 31 9.99 10.90 7.31
N HIS A 32 9.96 10.81 8.64
CA HIS A 32 8.81 11.21 9.47
C HIS A 32 7.51 10.44 9.15
N PRO A 33 7.49 9.11 9.36
CA PRO A 33 6.35 8.24 9.03
C PRO A 33 5.07 8.49 9.86
N GLY A 34 5.12 9.39 10.85
CA GLY A 34 4.00 9.71 11.75
C GLY A 34 4.08 8.93 13.06
N THR A 35 3.00 8.98 13.84
CA THR A 35 2.95 8.34 15.17
C THR A 35 2.95 6.82 15.06
N ALA A 36 3.36 6.14 16.13
CA ALA A 36 3.32 4.67 16.18
C ALA A 36 1.91 4.11 15.93
N ALA A 37 0.87 4.78 16.47
CA ALA A 37 -0.52 4.39 16.23
C ALA A 37 -0.91 4.48 14.75
N TYR A 38 -0.48 5.53 14.04
CA TYR A 38 -0.71 5.68 12.61
C TYR A 38 0.00 4.60 11.80
N GLN A 39 1.23 4.27 12.16
CA GLN A 39 2.00 3.23 11.48
C GLN A 39 1.38 1.84 11.68
N ARG A 40 0.98 1.50 12.92
CA ARG A 40 0.28 0.26 13.25
C ARG A 40 -1.03 0.12 12.46
N TYR A 41 -1.84 1.18 12.43
CA TYR A 41 -3.07 1.20 11.66
C TYR A 41 -2.85 0.87 10.18
N ASN A 42 -1.83 1.46 9.54
CA ASN A 42 -1.51 1.14 8.15
C ASN A 42 -0.97 -0.29 7.99
N ALA A 43 -0.18 -0.79 8.94
CA ALA A 43 0.33 -2.15 8.91
C ALA A 43 -0.80 -3.19 8.97
N GLU A 44 -1.84 -2.93 9.76
CA GLU A 44 -3.03 -3.79 9.84
C GLU A 44 -3.92 -3.69 8.60
N LEU A 45 -4.11 -2.48 8.05
CA LEU A 45 -4.97 -2.24 6.89
C LEU A 45 -4.42 -2.88 5.60
N PHE A 46 -3.09 -2.86 5.43
CA PHE A 46 -2.40 -3.41 4.26
C PHE A 46 -1.67 -4.72 4.58
N ASP A 47 -2.11 -5.44 5.60
CA ASP A 47 -1.58 -6.74 5.99
C ASP A 47 -1.82 -7.78 4.86
N PRO A 48 -0.78 -8.45 4.34
CA PRO A 48 -0.96 -9.51 3.34
C PRO A 48 -1.57 -10.79 3.93
N TYR A 49 -1.55 -10.97 5.25
CA TYR A 49 -2.06 -12.19 5.89
C TYR A 49 -3.58 -12.17 6.03
N PRO A 50 -4.26 -13.32 5.80
CA PRO A 50 -5.70 -13.40 5.89
C PRO A 50 -6.17 -13.18 7.33
N GLN A 51 -7.39 -12.68 7.43
CA GLN A 51 -8.06 -12.44 8.70
C GLN A 51 -8.64 -13.76 9.25
N ASN A 52 -8.95 -13.81 10.55
CA ASN A 52 -9.41 -15.04 11.22
C ASN A 52 -10.65 -15.70 10.59
N ASP A 53 -11.43 -14.94 9.83
CA ASP A 53 -12.68 -15.32 9.17
C ASP A 53 -12.51 -15.63 7.67
N MET A 54 -11.31 -15.43 7.10
CA MET A 54 -11.06 -15.53 5.66
C MET A 54 -10.27 -16.77 5.23
N GLY A 55 -9.79 -17.59 6.17
CA GLY A 55 -9.01 -18.77 5.82
C GLY A 55 -8.52 -19.57 7.03
N PRO A 56 -7.72 -20.62 6.79
CA PRO A 56 -7.09 -21.37 7.86
C PRO A 56 -6.10 -20.50 8.63
N LYS A 57 -5.90 -20.85 9.91
CA LYS A 57 -4.96 -20.18 10.80
C LYS A 57 -3.53 -20.26 10.22
N ILE A 58 -2.83 -19.13 10.22
CA ILE A 58 -1.42 -19.03 9.79
C ILE A 58 -0.55 -18.85 11.03
N ASP A 59 0.12 -19.92 11.45
CA ASP A 59 1.03 -19.91 12.60
C ASP A 59 2.48 -19.68 12.14
N GLY A 60 3.18 -18.74 12.79
CA GLY A 60 4.60 -18.45 12.51
C GLY A 60 4.89 -17.66 11.23
N GLY A 61 3.90 -17.39 10.37
CA GLY A 61 4.09 -16.55 9.18
C GLY A 61 4.12 -15.05 9.50
N ARG A 62 3.33 -14.61 10.47
CA ARG A 62 3.21 -13.20 10.86
C ARG A 62 4.37 -12.75 11.78
N PRO A 63 4.74 -11.45 11.79
CA PRO A 63 5.66 -10.90 12.79
C PRO A 63 5.17 -11.14 14.22
N ILE A 64 6.09 -11.18 15.19
CA ILE A 64 5.80 -11.59 16.57
C ILE A 64 4.69 -10.77 17.24
N ASP A 65 4.68 -9.45 17.05
CA ASP A 65 3.68 -8.55 17.63
C ASP A 65 2.35 -8.52 16.86
N TYR A 66 2.29 -9.19 15.70
CA TYR A 66 1.14 -9.20 14.79
C TYR A 66 0.63 -10.62 14.51
N GLN A 67 1.00 -11.60 15.34
CA GLN A 67 0.56 -12.98 15.19
C GLN A 67 -0.96 -13.11 15.22
N TYR A 68 -1.62 -12.30 16.03
CA TYR A 68 -3.06 -12.25 16.11
C TYR A 68 -3.57 -10.99 15.39
N PRO A 69 -4.41 -11.14 14.36
CA PRO A 69 -5.04 -9.98 13.75
C PRO A 69 -6.00 -9.33 14.74
N ILE A 70 -6.29 -8.04 14.48
CA ILE A 70 -7.27 -7.28 15.25
C ILE A 70 -8.61 -8.00 15.35
N ASN A 71 -9.26 -7.86 16.50
CA ASN A 71 -10.57 -8.49 16.70
C ASN A 71 -11.63 -7.84 15.80
N GLN A 72 -12.72 -8.58 15.53
CA GLN A 72 -13.74 -8.14 14.59
C GLN A 72 -14.43 -6.83 15.02
N VAL A 73 -14.60 -6.61 16.33
CA VAL A 73 -15.26 -5.40 16.86
C VAL A 73 -14.38 -4.17 16.62
N GLU A 74 -13.08 -4.27 16.87
CA GLU A 74 -12.12 -3.21 16.59
C GLU A 74 -12.02 -2.93 15.11
N ARG A 75 -11.96 -3.98 14.27
CA ARG A 75 -11.95 -3.81 12.81
C ARG A 75 -13.20 -3.10 12.30
N ALA A 76 -14.38 -3.48 12.79
CA ALA A 76 -15.63 -2.87 12.37
C ALA A 76 -15.69 -1.36 12.68
N ARG A 77 -14.90 -0.88 13.65
CA ARG A 77 -14.77 0.53 14.02
C ARG A 77 -13.69 1.27 13.24
N GLN A 78 -12.85 0.58 12.46
CA GLN A 78 -11.80 1.23 11.68
C GLN A 78 -12.42 2.08 10.56
N PRO A 79 -11.94 3.31 10.36
CA PRO A 79 -12.43 4.17 9.29
C PRO A 79 -12.03 3.55 7.95
N MET A 80 -13.02 3.15 7.14
CA MET A 80 -12.73 2.57 5.83
C MET A 80 -12.01 3.61 4.97
N PRO A 81 -10.91 3.24 4.27
CA PRO A 81 -10.26 4.16 3.35
C PRO A 81 -11.28 4.61 2.28
N VAL A 82 -11.40 5.92 2.10
CA VAL A 82 -12.29 6.52 1.09
C VAL A 82 -11.80 6.12 -0.30
N GLY A 83 -12.45 5.11 -0.88
CA GLY A 83 -12.23 4.69 -2.26
C GLY A 83 -12.86 5.66 -3.26
N PRO A 84 -12.52 5.56 -4.56
CA PRO A 84 -13.07 6.44 -5.61
C PRO A 84 -14.60 6.39 -5.70
N TRP A 85 -15.22 5.32 -5.20
CA TRP A 85 -16.67 5.11 -5.19
C TRP A 85 -17.36 5.60 -3.91
N ARG A 86 -16.61 6.09 -2.92
CA ARG A 86 -17.13 6.64 -1.66
C ARG A 86 -16.71 8.11 -1.58
N MET A 87 -17.48 9.00 -2.21
CA MET A 87 -17.34 10.45 -2.03
C MET A 87 -17.73 10.81 -0.59
N GLY A 88 -16.73 10.95 0.28
CA GLY A 88 -16.90 11.37 1.67
C GLY A 88 -15.58 11.90 2.22
N SER A 89 -15.64 13.00 2.95
CA SER A 89 -14.55 13.95 3.24
C SER A 89 -13.19 13.35 3.61
N ARG A 90 -12.13 13.91 3.03
CA ARG A 90 -10.72 13.70 3.41
C ARG A 90 -10.34 14.46 4.70
N TYR A 91 -11.19 14.52 5.73
CA TYR A 91 -10.82 15.09 7.03
C TYR A 91 -11.67 14.46 8.12
#